data_AF-A0A355D709-F1
#
_entry.id   AF-A0A355D709-F1
#
_cell.length_a   1.000
_cell.length_b   1.000
_cell.length_c   1.000
_cell.angle_alpha   90.00
_cell.angle_beta   90.00
_cell.angle_gamma   90.00
#
_symmetry.space_group_name_H-M   'P 1'
#
loop_
_entity.id
_entity.type
_entity.pdbx_description
1 polymer ?
#
loop_
_entity_poly.entity_id
_entity_poly.type
_entity_poly.pdbx_seq_one_letter_code
_entity_poly.pdbx_strand_id
1 'polypeptide(L)' 'MEIILKLINKEYKNIEEKDGTLYIIRRLGIGICVVAYREKISVDDGSKIIGEINIKNIIENLKMRLTL' A
#
# COMPACT_ATOMS: atom_id res chain seq x y z
N MET A 1 11.70 -5.32 1.28
CA MET A 1 11.41 -3.86 1.24
C MET A 1 11.61 -3.29 -0.17
N GLU A 2 12.69 -3.66 -0.86
CA GLU A 2 13.01 -3.14 -2.21
C GLU A 2 11.91 -3.36 -3.28
N ILE A 3 11.26 -4.53 -3.31
CA ILE A 3 10.17 -4.83 -4.27
C ILE A 3 8.98 -3.88 -4.06
N ILE A 4 8.63 -3.62 -2.80
CA ILE A 4 7.53 -2.71 -2.43
C ILE A 4 7.88 -1.29 -2.90
N LEU A 5 9.11 -0.83 -2.63
CA LEU A 5 9.56 0.49 -3.07
C LEU A 5 9.58 0.62 -4.59
N LYS A 6 10.00 -0.42 -5.33
CA LYS A 6 9.95 -0.44 -6.80
C LYS A 6 8.51 -0.34 -7.32
N LEU A 7 7.57 -1.05 -6.70
CA LEU A 7 6.16 -1.02 -7.08
C LEU A 7 5.53 0.34 -6.77
N ILE A 8 5.80 0.90 -5.59
CA ILE A 8 5.37 2.25 -5.22
C ILE A 8 5.95 3.26 -6.21
N ASN A 9 7.24 3.19 -6.53
CA ASN A 9 7.87 4.15 -7.43
C ASN A 9 7.26 4.09 -8.85
N LYS A 10 6.94 2.89 -9.34
CA LYS A 10 6.31 2.70 -10.65
C LYS A 10 4.89 3.26 -10.69
N GLU A 11 4.11 3.06 -9.64
CA GLU A 11 2.69 3.43 -9.57
C GLU A 11 2.44 4.74 -8.82
N TYR A 12 3.49 5.47 -8.42
CA TYR A 12 3.41 6.56 -7.46
C TYR A 12 2.36 7.61 -7.82
N LYS A 13 2.33 8.09 -9.07
CA LYS A 13 1.35 9.07 -9.55
C LYS A 13 -0.09 8.56 -9.41
N ASN A 14 -0.33 7.30 -9.80
CA ASN A 14 -1.65 6.69 -9.68
C ASN A 14 -2.07 6.56 -8.22
N ILE A 15 -1.14 6.16 -7.35
CA ILE A 15 -1.36 5.98 -5.92
C ILE A 15 -1.66 7.32 -5.22
N GLU A 16 -0.90 8.37 -5.56
CA GLU A 16 -1.09 9.71 -5.00
C GLU A 16 -2.42 10.34 -5.48
N GLU A 17 -2.73 10.26 -6.77
CA GLU A 17 -3.93 10.90 -7.35
C GLU A 17 -5.24 10.18 -7.00
N LYS A 18 -5.21 8.85 -6.86
CA LYS A 18 -6.42 8.03 -6.71
C LYS A 18 -6.66 7.51 -5.28
N ASP A 19 -5.92 8.00 -4.29
CA ASP A 19 -6.00 7.54 -2.89
C ASP A 19 -5.79 6.02 -2.80
N GLY A 20 -4.63 5.58 -3.30
CA GLY A 20 -4.26 4.16 -3.34
C GLY A 20 -3.78 3.64 -1.98
N THR A 21 -4.30 2.48 -1.60
CA THR A 21 -3.86 1.73 -0.42
C THR A 21 -3.11 0.49 -0.86
N LEU A 22 -1.90 0.31 -0.32
CA LEU A 22 -1.10 -0.89 -0.47
C LEU A 22 -1.48 -1.90 0.62
N TYR A 23 -1.93 -3.07 0.21
CA TYR A 23 -2.25 -4.18 1.09
C TYR A 23 -1.18 -5.26 0.98
N ILE A 24 -0.75 -5.76 2.13
CA ILE A 24 0.17 -6.87 2.25
C ILE A 24 -0.64 -8.07 2.71
N ILE A 25 -0.78 -9.06 1.83
CA ILE A 25 -1.58 -10.25 2.05
C ILE A 25 -0.63 -11.45 2.15
N ARG A 26 -0.81 -12.31 3.16
CA ARG A 26 -0.01 -13.52 3.34
C ARG A 26 -0.90 -14.76 3.30
N ARG A 27 -0.47 -15.76 2.52
CA ARG A 27 -1.12 -17.08 2.42
C ARG A 27 -0.05 -18.15 2.21
N LEU A 28 -0.10 -19.23 3.00
CA LEU A 28 0.80 -20.40 2.88
C LEU A 28 2.30 -20.04 2.76
N GLY A 29 2.75 -19.05 3.52
CA GLY A 29 4.15 -18.59 3.50
C GLY A 29 4.49 -17.60 2.38
N ILE A 30 3.63 -17.43 1.36
CA ILE A 30 3.79 -16.47 0.28
C ILE A 30 3.17 -15.13 0.69
N GLY A 31 3.89 -14.03 0.46
CA GLY A 31 3.41 -12.66 0.64
C GLY A 31 3.16 -11.99 -0.71
N ILE A 32 1.96 -11.43 -0.89
CA ILE A 32 1.57 -10.68 -2.09
C ILE A 32 1.31 -9.22 -1.67
N CYS A 33 1.78 -8.29 -2.49
CA CYS A 33 1.51 -6.87 -2.34
C CYS A 33 0.51 -6.45 -3.43
N VAL A 34 -0.63 -5.91 -3.02
CA VAL A 34 -1.70 -5.48 -3.94
C VAL A 34 -1.98 -4.01 -3.68
N VAL A 35 -2.09 -3.23 -4.74
CA VAL A 35 -2.54 -1.83 -4.66
C VAL A 35 -4.00 -1.78 -5.10
N ALA A 36 -4.87 -1.24 -4.25
CA ALA A 36 -6.25 -0.94 -4.60
C ALA A 36 -6.53 0.56 -4.50
N TYR A 37 -7.40 1.05 -5.37
CA TYR A 37 -7.74 2.46 -5.52
C TYR A 37 -9.21 2.65 -5.20
N ARG A 38 -9.53 3.35 -4.09
CA ARG A 38 -10.92 3.61 -3.63
C ARG A 38 -11.81 2.37 -3.41
N GLU A 39 -11.24 1.17 -3.47
CA GLU A 39 -11.94 -0.09 -3.25
C GLU A 39 -11.38 -0.78 -1.99
N LYS A 40 -12.27 -1.34 -1.18
CA LYS A 40 -11.89 -2.21 -0.07
C LYS A 40 -11.62 -3.59 -0.63
N ILE A 41 -10.44 -4.15 -0.34
CA ILE A 41 -10.11 -5.51 -0.73
C ILE A 41 -10.68 -6.48 0.31
N SER A 42 -11.38 -7.50 -0.16
CA SER A 42 -11.75 -8.66 0.66
C SER A 42 -10.80 -9.81 0.34
N VAL A 43 -10.37 -10.53 1.38
CA VAL A 43 -9.55 -11.74 1.23
C VAL A 43 -10.30 -12.93 1.81
N ASP A 44 -10.08 -14.11 1.25
CA ASP A 44 -10.68 -15.35 1.76
C ASP A 44 -10.10 -15.74 3.14
N ASP A 45 -10.79 -16.63 3.87
CA ASP A 45 -10.39 -17.06 5.23
C ASP A 45 -8.99 -17.69 5.31
N GLY A 46 -8.47 -18.23 4.20
CA GLY A 46 -7.11 -18.77 4.11
C GLY A 46 -6.02 -17.70 3.92
N SER A 47 -6.42 -16.45 3.71
CA SER A 47 -5.56 -15.31 3.41
C SER A 47 -5.65 -14.29 4.55
N LYS A 48 -4.49 -13.77 4.97
CA LYS A 48 -4.44 -12.76 6.03
C LYS A 48 -3.87 -11.45 5.51
N ILE A 49 -4.62 -10.35 5.67
CA ILE A 49 -4.07 -9.00 5.54
C ILE A 49 -3.18 -8.76 6.76
N ILE A 50 -1.88 -8.60 6.53
CA ILE A 50 -0.88 -8.39 7.59
C ILE A 50 -0.39 -6.94 7.64
N GLY A 51 -0.79 -6.11 6.69
CA GLY A 51 -0.48 -4.69 6.68
C GLY A 51 -1.33 -3.95 5.65
N GLU A 52 -1.73 -2.74 6.02
CA GLU A 52 -2.45 -1.79 5.17
C GLU A 52 -1.72 -0.45 5.25
N ILE A 53 -1.31 0.07 4.10
CA ILE A 53 -0.55 1.31 3.99
C ILE A 53 -1.28 2.24 3.03
N ASN A 54 -1.95 3.25 3.56
CA ASN A 54 -2.43 4.36 2.76
C ASN A 54 -1.24 5.29 2.46
N ILE A 55 -0.83 5.33 1.20
CA ILE A 55 0.38 6.04 0.78
C ILE A 55 0.20 7.55 0.90
N LYS A 56 -1.01 8.07 0.66
CA LYS A 56 -1.33 9.49 0.79
C LYS A 56 -1.09 9.98 2.23
N ASN A 57 -1.58 9.24 3.22
CA ASN A 57 -1.34 9.55 4.64
C ASN A 57 0.15 9.54 4.99
N ILE A 58 0.94 8.63 4.41
CA ILE A 58 2.40 8.63 4.63
C ILE A 58 3.04 9.88 4.02
N ILE A 59 2.68 10.23 2.77
CA ILE A 59 3.22 11.40 2.08
C ILE A 59 2.86 12.69 2.83
N GLU A 60 1.62 12.86 3.26
CA GLU A 60 1.18 14.04 4.01
C GLU A 60 1.92 14.17 5.35
N ASN A 61 2.07 13.06 6.09
CA ASN A 61 2.86 13.04 7.32
C ASN A 61 4.35 13.39 7.07
N LEU A 62 4.93 12.93 5.97
CA LEU A 62 6.31 13.28 5.59
C LEU A 62 6.43 14.76 5.23
N LYS A 63 5.49 15.29 4.44
CA LYS A 63 5.44 16.72 4.08
C LYS A 63 5.37 17.59 5.34
N MET A 64 4.52 17.25 6.31
CA MET A 64 4.44 17.96 7.58
C MET A 64 5.77 17.96 8.35
N ARG A 65 6.45 16.80 8.43
CA ARG A 65 7.74 16.69 9.14
C ARG A 65 8.88 17.46 8.48
N LEU A 66 8.83 17.67 7.16
CA LEU A 66 9.83 18.44 6.42
C LEU A 66 9.55 19.95 6.43
N THR A 67 8.33 20.34 6.76
CA THR A 67 7.91 21.76 6.83
C THR A 67 8.17 22.35 8.22
N LEU A 68 8.35 21.49 9.24
CA LEU A 68 8.81 21.84 10.59
C LEU A 68 10.34 21.88 10.66
#